data_AF-A0A7C2A5C3-F1
#
_entry.id   AF-A0A7C2A5C3-F1
#
_cell.length_a   1.000
_cell.length_b   1.000
_cell.length_c   1.000
_cell.angle_alpha   90.00
_cell.angle_beta   90.00
_cell.angle_gamma   90.00
#
_symmetry.space_group_name_H-M   'P 1'
#
loop_
_entity.id
_entity.type
_entity.pdbx_description
1 polymer ?
#
loop_
_entity_poly.entity_id
_entity_poly.type
_entity_poly.pdbx_seq_one_letter_code
_entity_poly.pdbx_strand_id
1 'polypeptide(L)'
;MLKQLQTHHKEIARLKVLGYTPAEIAEKTGAKLQTVYANLRDPICQSFMSGLSDKLDKEVISTRKRLIDLNNDSLDVITDILSKDSKAPFSVQLTAARDNLDRTGYKVPEVVEVNHSFLTSKDIEELNENSKDVNTDYLNE
;
A
#
# COMPACT_ATOMS: atom_id res chain seq x y z
N MET A 1 -16.18 6.31 -38.62
CA MET A 1 -16.53 5.09 -37.85
C MET A 1 -15.76 5.13 -36.54
N LEU A 2 -16.46 5.30 -35.41
CA LEU A 2 -15.88 5.20 -34.07
C LEU A 2 -15.42 3.75 -33.87
N LYS A 3 -14.10 3.50 -33.89
CA LYS A 3 -13.54 2.17 -33.60
C LYS A 3 -13.90 1.81 -32.16
N GLN A 4 -14.75 0.81 -31.97
CA GLN A 4 -15.08 0.30 -30.64
C GLN A 4 -13.84 -0.35 -30.02
N LEU A 5 -13.59 -0.09 -28.74
CA LEU A 5 -12.48 -0.69 -28.00
C LEU A 5 -12.73 -2.21 -27.90
N GLN A 6 -11.93 -3.04 -28.57
CA GLN A 6 -12.07 -4.49 -28.49
C GLN A 6 -11.74 -4.98 -27.07
N THR A 7 -12.31 -6.12 -26.66
CA THR A 7 -12.16 -6.70 -25.30
C THR A 7 -10.71 -6.76 -24.83
N HIS A 8 -9.78 -7.07 -25.73
CA HIS A 8 -8.35 -7.16 -25.43
C HIS A 8 -7.71 -5.82 -25.04
N HIS A 9 -8.12 -4.72 -25.67
CA HIS A 9 -7.65 -3.36 -25.33
C HIS A 9 -8.17 -2.91 -23.96
N LYS A 10 -9.41 -3.30 -23.62
CA LYS A 10 -9.99 -3.03 -22.29
C LYS A 10 -9.21 -3.72 -21.19
N GLU A 11 -8.75 -4.94 -21.47
CA GLU A 11 -7.97 -5.72 -20.51
C GLU A 11 -6.58 -5.13 -20.28
N ILE A 12 -5.88 -4.73 -21.36
CA ILE A 12 -4.61 -3.99 -21.28
C ILE A 12 -4.77 -2.69 -20.47
N ALA A 13 -5.83 -1.93 -20.74
CA ALA A 13 -6.14 -0.69 -20.03
C ALA A 13 -6.41 -0.91 -18.54
N ARG A 14 -7.17 -1.95 -18.18
CA ARG A 14 -7.45 -2.33 -16.79
C ARG A 14 -6.18 -2.68 -16.04
N LEU A 15 -5.35 -3.56 -16.61
CA LEU A 15 -4.09 -3.95 -15.98
C LEU A 15 -3.16 -2.73 -15.81
N LYS A 16 -3.18 -1.79 -16.76
CA LYS A 16 -2.40 -0.56 -16.61
C LYS A 16 -2.88 0.32 -15.46
N VAL A 17 -4.19 0.49 -15.30
CA VAL A 17 -4.79 1.25 -14.19
C VAL A 17 -4.50 0.58 -12.84
N LEU A 18 -4.41 -0.75 -12.79
CA LEU A 18 -4.02 -1.52 -11.60
C LEU A 18 -2.52 -1.41 -11.26
N GLY A 19 -1.71 -0.74 -12.09
CA GLY A 19 -0.30 -0.47 -11.81
C GLY A 19 0.69 -1.44 -12.44
N TYR A 20 0.24 -2.42 -13.24
CA TYR A 20 1.16 -3.35 -13.92
C TYR A 20 2.03 -2.62 -14.96
N THR A 21 3.28 -3.10 -15.09
CA THR A 21 4.22 -2.64 -16.12
C THR A 21 3.82 -3.18 -17.50
N PRO A 22 4.16 -2.48 -18.60
CA PRO A 22 3.86 -2.97 -19.95
C PRO A 22 4.42 -4.37 -20.26
N ALA A 23 5.54 -4.75 -19.63
CA ALA A 23 6.13 -6.09 -19.75
C ALA A 23 5.24 -7.16 -19.09
N GLU A 24 4.80 -6.93 -17.85
CA GLU A 24 3.89 -7.84 -17.14
C GLU A 24 2.52 -7.94 -17.81
N ILE A 25 2.04 -6.82 -18.39
CA ILE A 25 0.79 -6.80 -19.16
C ILE A 25 0.93 -7.67 -20.41
N ALA A 26 2.05 -7.57 -21.13
CA ALA A 26 2.31 -8.38 -22.31
C ALA A 26 2.33 -9.88 -21.97
N GLU A 27 2.98 -10.26 -20.86
CA GLU A 27 3.00 -11.63 -20.35
C GLU A 27 1.60 -12.13 -19.98
N LYS A 28 0.83 -11.34 -19.22
CA LYS A 28 -0.53 -11.72 -18.77
C LYS A 28 -1.55 -11.79 -19.90
N THR A 29 -1.42 -10.93 -20.91
CA THR A 29 -2.37 -10.86 -22.02
C THR A 29 -1.95 -11.71 -23.22
N GLY A 30 -0.73 -12.26 -23.23
CA GLY A 30 -0.15 -12.96 -24.38
C GLY A 30 0.11 -12.03 -25.58
N ALA A 31 0.05 -10.71 -25.39
CA ALA A 31 0.27 -9.73 -26.44
C ALA A 31 1.75 -9.43 -26.61
N LYS A 32 2.17 -9.03 -27.82
CA LYS A 32 3.50 -8.48 -28.04
C LYS A 32 3.63 -7.15 -27.29
N LEU A 33 4.79 -6.88 -26.71
CA LEU A 33 5.07 -5.65 -25.97
C LEU A 33 4.80 -4.38 -26.80
N GLN A 34 5.12 -4.41 -28.10
CA GLN A 34 4.85 -3.31 -29.03
C GLN A 34 3.34 -3.03 -29.17
N THR A 35 2.51 -4.08 -29.19
CA THR A 35 1.06 -3.98 -29.25
C THR A 35 0.50 -3.38 -27.97
N VAL A 36 1.05 -3.73 -26.80
CA VAL A 36 0.69 -3.11 -25.52
C VAL A 36 0.98 -1.61 -25.56
N TYR A 37 2.17 -1.19 -25.99
CA TYR A 37 2.50 0.23 -26.12
C TYR A 37 1.61 0.98 -27.12
N ALA A 38 1.30 0.36 -28.26
CA ALA A 38 0.39 0.95 -29.25
C ALA A 38 -1.01 1.17 -28.66
N ASN A 39 -1.52 0.18 -27.92
CA ASN A 39 -2.83 0.24 -27.28
C ASN A 39 -2.88 1.27 -26.15
N LEU A 40 -1.84 1.38 -25.33
CA LEU A 40 -1.78 2.38 -24.26
C LEU A 40 -1.65 3.83 -24.76
N ARG A 41 -1.19 4.02 -26.01
CA ARG A 41 -1.09 5.33 -26.67
C ARG A 41 -2.36 5.71 -27.44
N ASP A 42 -3.26 4.76 -27.68
CA ASP A 42 -4.52 5.02 -28.39
C ASP A 42 -5.42 5.96 -27.56
N PRO A 43 -5.88 7.11 -28.11
CA PRO A 43 -6.78 8.03 -27.42
C PRO A 43 -8.03 7.37 -26.81
N ILE A 44 -8.58 6.33 -27.46
CA ILE A 44 -9.77 5.64 -26.95
C ILE A 44 -9.42 4.83 -25.69
N CYS A 45 -8.25 4.19 -25.67
CA CYS A 45 -7.75 3.47 -24.51
C CYS A 45 -7.43 4.43 -23.36
N GLN A 46 -6.82 5.58 -23.65
CA GLN A 46 -6.55 6.62 -22.65
C GLN A 46 -7.83 7.17 -22.03
N SER A 47 -8.86 7.45 -22.84
CA SER A 47 -10.18 7.89 -22.34
C SER A 47 -10.82 6.82 -21.45
N PHE A 48 -10.70 5.54 -21.83
CA PHE A 48 -11.21 4.43 -21.01
C PHE A 48 -10.44 4.29 -19.68
N MET A 49 -9.10 4.42 -19.69
CA MET A 49 -8.30 4.42 -18.46
C MET A 49 -8.67 5.59 -17.55
N SER A 50 -8.82 6.80 -18.10
CA SER A 50 -9.25 7.97 -17.33
C SER A 50 -10.60 7.72 -16.65
N GLY A 51 -11.58 7.15 -17.36
CA GLY A 51 -12.87 6.82 -16.78
C GLY A 51 -12.82 5.70 -15.72
N LEU A 52 -11.82 4.82 -15.76
CA LEU A 52 -11.59 3.83 -14.70
C LEU A 52 -10.93 4.47 -13.47
N SER A 53 -9.91 5.30 -13.67
CA SER A 53 -9.27 6.06 -12.60
C SER A 53 -10.27 6.96 -11.87
N ASP A 54 -11.12 7.69 -12.60
CA ASP A 54 -12.16 8.55 -12.00
C ASP A 54 -13.15 7.77 -11.12
N LYS A 55 -13.45 6.51 -11.48
CA LYS A 55 -14.33 5.64 -10.67
C LYS A 55 -13.62 5.18 -9.41
N LEU A 56 -12.37 4.73 -9.53
CA LEU A 56 -11.57 4.33 -8.39
C LEU A 56 -11.38 5.49 -7.41
N ASP A 57 -11.09 6.70 -7.90
CA ASP A 57 -10.95 7.88 -7.06
C ASP A 57 -12.25 8.22 -6.32
N LYS A 58 -13.41 8.10 -7.00
CA LYS A 58 -14.71 8.28 -6.34
C LYS A 58 -14.98 7.24 -5.25
N GLU A 59 -14.64 5.98 -5.48
CA GLU A 59 -14.78 4.90 -4.48
C GLU A 59 -13.84 5.12 -3.29
N VAL A 60 -12.59 5.55 -3.55
CA VAL A 60 -11.62 5.89 -2.50
C VAL A 60 -12.12 7.09 -1.68
N ILE A 61 -12.63 8.14 -2.32
CA ILE A 61 -13.21 9.30 -1.62
C ILE A 61 -14.40 8.86 -0.75
N SER A 62 -15.30 8.03 -1.29
CA SER A 62 -16.45 7.50 -0.54
C SER A 62 -16.00 6.69 0.68
N THR A 63 -14.97 5.85 0.53
CA THR A 63 -14.44 5.02 1.61
C THR A 63 -13.76 5.87 2.67
N ARG A 64 -12.95 6.86 2.28
CA ARG A 64 -12.33 7.81 3.21
C ARG A 64 -13.38 8.59 4.00
N LYS A 65 -14.44 9.06 3.33
CA LYS A 65 -15.55 9.74 4.00
C LYS A 65 -16.17 8.83 5.06
N ARG A 66 -16.48 7.58 4.70
CA ARG A 66 -17.02 6.59 5.64
C ARG A 66 -16.10 6.31 6.82
N LEU A 67 -14.78 6.30 6.63
CA LEU A 67 -13.81 6.14 7.72
C LEU A 67 -13.80 7.35 8.66
N ILE A 68 -13.89 8.57 8.11
CA ILE A 68 -13.99 9.80 8.92
C ILE A 68 -15.28 9.78 9.74
N ASP A 69 -16.41 9.45 9.11
CA ASP A 69 -17.70 9.36 9.79
C ASP A 69 -17.66 8.31 10.91
N LEU A 70 -17.12 7.11 10.63
CA LEU A 70 -16.96 6.05 11.63
C LEU A 70 -16.04 6.46 12.80
N ASN A 71 -14.98 7.23 12.52
CA ASN A 71 -14.12 7.75 13.58
C ASN A 71 -14.88 8.70 14.51
N ASN A 72 -15.71 9.57 13.95
CA ASN A 72 -16.55 10.47 14.76
C ASN A 72 -17.55 9.66 15.61
N ASP A 73 -18.28 8.72 15.00
CA ASP A 73 -19.23 7.86 15.71
C ASP A 73 -18.53 7.04 16.83
N SER A 74 -17.30 6.59 16.57
CA SER A 74 -16.50 5.86 17.56
C SER A 74 -16.11 6.73 18.76
N LEU A 75 -15.86 8.03 18.55
CA LEU A 75 -15.58 8.97 19.64
C LEU A 75 -16.83 9.21 20.49
N ASP A 76 -18.00 9.30 19.87
CA ASP A 76 -19.27 9.43 20.59
C ASP A 76 -19.53 8.19 21.45
N VAL A 77 -19.32 6.98 20.91
CA VAL A 77 -19.45 5.72 21.67
C VAL A 77 -18.48 5.67 22.85
N ILE A 78 -17.23 6.07 22.67
CA ILE A 78 -16.25 6.12 23.77
C ILE A 78 -16.71 7.14 24.84
N THR A 79 -17.24 8.29 24.42
CA THR A 79 -17.77 9.31 25.33
C THR A 79 -18.95 8.76 26.16
N ASP A 80 -19.87 8.05 25.52
CA ASP A 80 -20.99 7.40 26.19
C ASP A 80 -20.54 6.32 27.17
N ILE A 81 -19.56 5.49 26.78
CA ILE A 81 -18.99 4.45 27.65
C ILE A 81 -18.36 5.07 28.91
N LEU A 82 -17.66 6.20 28.75
CA LEU A 82 -16.97 6.92 29.83
C LEU A 82 -17.88 7.85 30.64
N SER A 83 -19.14 8.02 30.23
CA SER A 83 -20.11 8.85 30.95
C SER A 83 -20.45 8.26 32.32
N LYS A 84 -20.83 9.13 33.28
CA LYS A 84 -21.18 8.70 34.65
C LYS A 84 -22.40 7.79 34.70
N ASP A 85 -23.31 7.93 33.73
CA ASP A 85 -24.56 7.18 33.64
C ASP A 85 -24.44 5.95 32.73
N SER A 86 -23.21 5.59 32.33
CA SER A 86 -22.93 4.47 31.46
C SER A 86 -23.40 3.14 32.06
N LYS A 87 -24.08 2.35 31.23
CA LYS A 87 -24.50 0.98 31.56
C LYS A 87 -23.45 -0.07 31.21
N ALA A 88 -22.32 0.33 30.63
CA ALA A 88 -21.27 -0.59 30.24
C ALA A 88 -20.61 -1.23 31.49
N PRO A 89 -20.17 -2.50 31.41
CA PRO A 89 -19.42 -3.12 32.50
C PRO A 89 -18.16 -2.32 32.85
N PHE A 90 -17.78 -2.28 34.14
CA PHE A 90 -16.64 -1.51 34.62
C PHE A 90 -15.33 -1.84 33.88
N SER A 91 -15.11 -3.11 33.53
CA SER A 91 -13.94 -3.53 32.75
C SER A 91 -13.87 -2.88 31.37
N VAL A 92 -15.02 -2.70 30.70
CA VAL A 92 -15.11 -2.03 29.40
C VAL A 92 -14.84 -0.53 29.55
N GLN A 93 -15.37 0.10 30.59
CA GLN A 93 -15.11 1.51 30.90
C GLN A 93 -13.62 1.77 31.17
N LEU A 94 -12.98 0.90 31.96
CA LEU A 94 -11.56 1.00 32.27
C LEU A 94 -10.69 0.88 31.01
N THR A 95 -10.99 -0.08 30.14
CA THR A 95 -10.28 -0.25 28.86
C THR A 95 -10.47 0.98 27.97
N ALA A 96 -11.71 1.46 27.80
CA ALA A 96 -11.97 2.66 27.01
C ALA A 96 -11.25 3.91 27.56
N ALA A 97 -11.14 4.03 28.90
CA ALA A 97 -10.46 5.16 29.53
C ALA A 97 -8.96 5.10 29.28
N ARG A 98 -8.37 3.91 29.41
CA ARG A 98 -6.95 3.67 29.11
C ARG A 98 -6.63 3.98 27.65
N ASP A 99 -7.42 3.44 26.72
CA ASP A 99 -7.19 3.65 25.28
C ASP A 99 -7.30 5.14 24.91
N ASN A 100 -8.23 5.87 25.53
CA ASN A 100 -8.36 7.32 25.33
C ASN A 100 -7.14 8.10 25.87
N LEU A 101 -6.65 7.74 27.06
CA LEU A 101 -5.45 8.35 27.65
C LEU A 101 -4.19 8.06 26.81
N ASP A 102 -4.02 6.83 26.33
CA ASP A 102 -2.89 6.43 25.49
C ASP A 102 -2.89 7.21 24.16
N ARG A 103 -4.07 7.46 23.57
CA ARG A 103 -4.21 8.27 22.34
C ARG A 103 -3.95 9.76 22.53
N THR A 104 -4.19 10.29 23.73
CA THR A 104 -3.93 11.70 24.08
C THR A 104 -2.50 11.95 24.55
N GLY A 105 -1.65 10.91 24.55
CA GLY A 105 -0.23 11.04 24.85
C GLY A 105 0.12 10.82 26.33
N TYR A 106 -0.84 10.43 27.16
CA TYR A 106 -0.61 10.02 28.55
C TYR A 106 -0.16 8.56 28.67
N LYS A 107 0.52 8.04 27.64
CA LYS A 107 1.10 6.70 27.66
C LYS A 107 2.43 6.69 28.42
N VAL A 108 2.75 5.54 29.00
CA VAL A 108 4.07 5.30 29.59
C VAL A 108 5.15 5.47 28.50
N PRO A 109 6.27 6.17 28.77
CA PRO A 109 7.36 6.27 27.80
C PRO A 109 7.83 4.89 27.35
N GLU A 110 7.95 4.69 26.05
CA GLU A 110 8.49 3.45 25.51
C GLU A 110 9.98 3.37 25.84
N VAL A 111 10.39 2.27 26.46
CA VAL A 111 11.81 1.96 26.66
C VAL A 111 12.32 1.39 25.34
N VAL A 112 13.12 2.18 24.62
CA VAL A 112 13.79 1.73 23.40
C VAL A 112 15.11 1.10 23.79
N GLU A 113 15.20 -0.23 23.71
CA GLU A 113 16.49 -0.93 23.79
C GLU A 113 17.23 -0.79 22.46
N VAL A 114 18.22 0.10 22.42
CA VAL A 114 19.11 0.27 21.27
C VAL A 114 20.21 -0.78 21.35
N ASN A 115 20.04 -1.88 20.64
CA ASN A 115 21.09 -2.87 20.43
C ASN A 115 22.03 -2.38 19.32
N HIS A 116 23.17 -1.81 19.70
CA HIS A 116 24.26 -1.56 18.77
C HIS A 116 24.96 -2.88 18.45
N SER A 117 24.60 -3.53 17.34
CA SER A 117 25.45 -4.54 16.73
C SER A 117 26.61 -3.83 16.04
N PHE A 118 27.71 -3.64 16.77
CA PHE A 118 28.98 -3.32 16.11
C PHE A 118 29.38 -4.54 15.30
N LEU A 119 29.65 -4.35 14.00
CA LEU A 119 30.35 -5.36 13.21
C LEU A 119 31.64 -5.69 13.95
N THR A 120 31.77 -6.94 14.39
CA THR A 120 33.01 -7.41 14.96
C THR A 120 34.06 -7.51 13.86
N SER A 121 35.34 -7.51 14.22
CA SER A 121 36.43 -7.66 13.24
C SER A 121 36.24 -8.90 12.35
N LYS A 122 35.58 -9.92 12.89
CA LYS A 122 35.24 -11.17 12.19
C LYS A 122 34.19 -10.97 11.08
N ASP A 123 33.19 -10.11 11.30
CA ASP A 123 32.16 -9.78 10.30
C ASP A 123 32.76 -8.97 9.14
N ILE A 124 33.78 -8.16 9.42
CA ILE A 124 34.53 -7.39 8.40
C ILE A 124 35.43 -8.32 7.58
N GLU A 125 36.02 -9.34 8.20
CA GLU A 125 36.83 -10.35 7.51
C GLU A 125 35.99 -11.22 6.56
N GLU A 126 34.80 -11.69 6.98
CA GLU A 126 33.88 -12.44 6.12
C GLU A 126 33.39 -11.62 4.92
N LEU A 127 33.10 -10.32 5.10
CA LEU A 127 32.73 -9.43 4.00
C LEU A 127 33.88 -9.22 2.99
N ASN A 128 35.11 -9.16 3.47
CA ASN A 128 36.28 -9.01 2.61
C ASN A 128 36.63 -10.30 1.85
N GLU A 129 36.44 -11.49 2.43
CA GLU A 129 36.61 -12.75 1.72
C GLU A 129 35.59 -12.90 0.58
N ASN A 130 34.31 -12.63 0.85
CA ASN A 130 33.25 -12.71 -0.17
C ASN A 130 33.43 -11.70 -1.32
N SER A 131 34.17 -10.60 -1.11
CA SER A 131 34.46 -9.62 -2.16
C SER A 131 35.61 -10.01 -3.10
N LYS A 132 36.44 -10.99 -2.74
CA LYS A 132 37.53 -11.51 -3.60
C LYS A 132 37.02 -12.47 -4.67
N ASP A 133 35.97 -13.23 -4.39
CA ASP A 133 35.42 -14.22 -5.31
C ASP A 133 34.63 -13.59 -6.48
N VAL A 134 34.20 -12.33 -6.37
CA VAL A 134 33.42 -11.65 -7.41
C VAL A 134 34.31 -11.12 -8.56
N ASN A 135 35.63 -11.00 -8.37
CA ASN A 135 36.52 -10.31 -9.31
C ASN A 135 37.25 -11.24 -10.30
N THR A 136 36.97 -12.56 -10.30
CA THR A 136 37.63 -13.53 -11.20
C THR A 136 36.78 -13.98 -12.39
N ASP A 137 35.48 -13.69 -12.42
CA ASP A 137 34.57 -14.19 -13.47
C ASP A 137 34.47 -13.28 -14.71
N TYR A 138 35.13 -12.11 -14.73
CA TYR A 138 35.10 -11.18 -15.88
C TYR A 138 36.42 -11.10 -16.68
N LEU A 139 37.42 -11.94 -16.35
CA LEU A 139 38.72 -11.93 -17.04
C LEU A 139 39.04 -13.22 -17.81
N ASN A 140 38.16 -14.22 -17.80
CA ASN A 140 38.30 -15.44 -18.60
C ASN A 140 36.94 -15.86 -19.20
N GLU A 141 36.44 -15.12 -20.19
CA GLU A 141 35.73 -15.59 -21.41
C GLU A 141 35.15 -14.42 -22.22
#